data_AF-A0A7W0S5J1-F1
#
_entry.id   AF-A0A7W0S5J1-F1
#
_cell.length_a   1.000
_cell.length_b   1.000
_cell.length_c   1.000
_cell.angle_alpha   90.00
_cell.angle_beta   90.00
_cell.angle_gamma   90.00
#
_symmetry.space_group_name_H-M   'P 1'
#
loop_
_entity.id
_entity.type
_entity.pdbx_description
1 polymer ?
#
loop_
_entity_poly.entity_id
_entity_poly.type
_entity_poly.pdbx_seq_one_letter_code
_entity_poly.pdbx_strand_id
1 'polypeptide(L)' 'MDEARAVLERVARIEELERAGVAAAELLHEVRALLVEAEAWVRCDGPETEGARAALERCLEALDRRRVPVHAR' A
#
# COMPACT_ATOMS: atom_id res chain seq x y z
N MET A 1 -4.04 -10.92 15.84
CA MET A 1 -4.46 -12.02 14.95
C MET A 1 -5.66 -11.64 14.07
N ASP A 2 -5.84 -10.35 13.75
CA ASP A 2 -6.84 -9.83 12.79
C ASP A 2 -6.20 -9.07 11.63
N GLU A 3 -4.88 -8.89 11.66
CA GLU A 3 -4.08 -8.13 10.72
C GLU A 3 -4.12 -8.78 9.33
N ALA A 4 -3.94 -10.10 9.27
CA ALA A 4 -4.05 -10.87 8.03
C ALA A 4 -5.46 -10.80 7.42
N ARG A 5 -6.51 -10.77 8.26
CA ARG A 5 -7.90 -10.61 7.81
C ARG A 5 -8.10 -9.23 7.17
N ALA A 6 -7.63 -8.19 7.85
CA ALA A 6 -7.72 -6.81 7.38
C ALA A 6 -6.99 -6.59 6.05
N VAL A 7 -5.82 -7.22 5.84
CA VAL A 7 -5.14 -7.19 4.51
C VAL A 7 -6.03 -7.82 3.46
N LEU A 8 -6.51 -9.04 3.69
CA LEU A 8 -7.27 -9.80 2.69
C LEU A 8 -8.56 -9.07 2.30
N GLU A 9 -9.27 -8.47 3.26
CA GLU A 9 -10.45 -7.65 3.00
C GLU A 9 -10.12 -6.42 2.14
N ARG A 10 -9.00 -5.75 2.40
CA ARG A 10 -8.55 -4.59 1.62
C ARG A 10 -8.15 -4.98 0.21
N VAL A 11 -7.44 -6.10 0.05
CA VAL A 11 -7.05 -6.62 -1.27
C VAL A 11 -8.28 -6.97 -2.09
N ALA A 12 -9.27 -7.65 -1.50
CA ALA A 12 -10.54 -7.94 -2.15
C ALA A 12 -11.28 -6.65 -2.59
N ARG A 13 -11.27 -5.61 -1.75
CA ARG A 13 -11.84 -4.29 -2.09
C ARG A 13 -11.12 -3.64 -3.27
N ILE A 14 -9.78 -3.71 -3.33
CA ILE A 14 -9.01 -3.21 -4.47
C ILE A 14 -9.40 -3.95 -5.75
N GLU A 15 -9.52 -5.27 -5.71
CA GLU A 15 -9.95 -6.08 -6.87
C GLU A 15 -11.39 -5.77 -7.32
N GLU A 16 -12.28 -5.46 -6.39
CA GLU A 16 -13.64 -4.99 -6.69
C GLU A 16 -13.64 -3.63 -7.38
N LEU A 17 -12.86 -2.70 -6.85
CA LEU A 17 -12.71 -1.35 -7.41
C LEU A 17 -12.09 -1.41 -8.82
N GLU A 18 -11.07 -2.24 -9.03
CA GLU A 18 -10.48 -2.45 -10.36
C GLU A 18 -11.52 -2.97 -11.36
N ARG A 19 -12.32 -3.96 -10.97
CA ARG A 19 -13.40 -4.49 -11.81
C ARG A 19 -14.52 -3.48 -12.07
N ALA A 20 -14.79 -2.60 -11.11
CA ALA A 20 -15.78 -1.53 -11.26
C ALA A 20 -15.29 -0.39 -12.17
N GLY A 21 -14.01 -0.37 -12.56
CA GLY A 21 -13.44 0.67 -13.41
C GLY A 21 -13.39 2.04 -12.75
N VAL A 22 -13.29 2.08 -11.41
CA VAL A 22 -13.16 3.35 -10.66
C VAL A 22 -11.88 4.09 -11.04
N ALA A 23 -11.85 5.38 -10.72
CA ALA A 23 -10.70 6.22 -11.01
C ALA A 23 -9.43 5.66 -10.35
N ALA A 24 -8.31 5.67 -11.08
CA ALA A 24 -7.02 5.20 -10.58
C ALA A 24 -6.58 5.88 -9.27
N ALA A 25 -7.11 7.08 -8.97
CA ALA A 25 -6.89 7.77 -7.72
C ALA A 25 -7.49 7.04 -6.50
N GLU A 26 -8.66 6.41 -6.66
CA GLU A 26 -9.33 5.66 -5.59
C GLU A 26 -8.57 4.36 -5.30
N LEU A 27 -8.14 3.65 -6.34
CA LEU A 27 -7.27 2.48 -6.20
C LEU A 27 -5.94 2.82 -5.51
N LEU A 28 -5.34 3.95 -5.90
CA LEU A 28 -4.09 4.41 -5.29
C LEU A 28 -4.26 4.78 -3.82
N HIS A 29 -5.43 5.26 -3.41
CA HIS A 29 -5.74 5.55 -2.01
C HIS A 29 -5.72 4.29 -1.15
N GLU A 30 -6.39 3.23 -1.61
CA GLU A 30 -6.43 1.94 -0.91
C GLU A 30 -5.02 1.29 -0.81
N VAL A 31 -4.23 1.35 -1.88
CA VAL A 31 -2.84 0.88 -1.87
C VAL A 31 -1.97 1.66 -0.88
N ARG A 32 -2.15 2.99 -0.77
CA ARG A 32 -1.41 3.79 0.22
C ARG A 32 -1.79 3.43 1.65
N ALA A 33 -3.06 3.17 1.92
CA ALA A 33 -3.52 2.73 3.24
C ALA A 33 -2.88 1.39 3.64
N LEU A 34 -2.80 0.43 2.71
CA LEU A 34 -2.13 -0.85 2.94
C LEU A 34 -0.65 -0.71 3.32
N LEU A 35 0.09 0.19 2.67
CA LEU A 35 1.51 0.39 2.97
C LEU A 35 1.73 1.00 4.35
N VAL A 36 0.84 1.90 4.80
CA VAL A 36 0.90 2.47 6.17
C VAL A 36 0.69 1.38 7.22
N GLU A 37 -0.28 0.48 7.00
CA GLU A 37 -0.54 -0.66 7.87
C GLU A 37 0.66 -1.62 7.89
N ALA A 38 1.24 -1.93 6.73
CA ALA A 38 2.44 -2.76 6.63
C ALA A 38 3.64 -2.15 7.37
N GLU A 39 3.83 -0.83 7.31
CA GLU A 39 4.89 -0.14 8.04
C GLU A 39 4.71 -0.23 9.56
N ALA A 40 3.46 -0.19 10.05
CA ALA A 40 3.17 -0.39 11.47
C ALA A 40 3.56 -1.79 11.93
N TRP A 41 3.33 -2.83 11.12
CA TRP A 41 3.64 -4.22 11.48
C TRP A 41 5.13 -4.52 11.42
N VAL A 42 5.82 -4.09 10.36
CA VAL A 42 7.27 -4.28 10.19
C VAL A 42 8.08 -3.53 11.27
N ARG A 43 7.51 -2.48 11.88
CA ARG A 43 8.12 -1.79 13.02
C ARG A 43 8.00 -2.57 14.34
N CYS A 44 6.94 -3.37 14.49
CA CYS A 44 6.68 -4.11 15.72
C CYS A 44 7.41 -5.47 15.77
N ASP A 45 7.72 -6.06 14.62
CA ASP A 45 8.34 -7.39 14.54
C ASP A 45 9.83 -7.38 14.22
N GLY A 46 10.53 -8.40 14.74
CA GLY A 46 11.97 -8.58 14.66
C GLY A 46 12.50 -9.00 13.27
N PRO A 47 13.73 -9.56 13.18
CA PRO A 47 14.46 -9.80 11.92
C PRO A 47 13.75 -10.72 10.91
N GLU A 48 12.70 -11.43 11.32
CA GLU A 48 11.85 -12.24 10.43
C GLU A 48 11.09 -11.37 9.40
N THR A 49 11.02 -10.05 9.60
CA THR A 49 10.34 -9.11 8.70
C THR A 49 11.23 -8.44 7.66
N GLU A 50 12.52 -8.78 7.58
CA GLU A 50 13.45 -8.13 6.63
C GLU A 50 12.97 -8.19 5.17
N GLY A 51 12.40 -9.31 4.74
CA GLY A 51 11.81 -9.44 3.40
C GLY A 51 10.60 -8.53 3.19
N ALA A 52 9.75 -8.38 4.22
CA ALA A 52 8.59 -7.50 4.19
C ALA A 52 9.01 -6.02 4.21
N ARG A 53 10.05 -5.68 4.98
CA ARG A 53 10.66 -4.34 5.02
C ARG A 53 11.19 -3.93 3.65
N ALA A 54 11.98 -4.78 3.01
CA ALA A 54 12.52 -4.51 1.68
C ALA A 54 11.41 -4.38 0.61
N ALA A 55 10.32 -5.14 0.73
CA ALA A 55 9.17 -5.01 -0.17
C ALA A 55 8.45 -3.66 0.03
N LEU A 56 8.22 -3.26 1.28
CA LEU A 56 7.62 -1.98 1.64
C LEU A 56 8.43 -0.80 1.13
N GLU A 57 9.75 -0.82 1.31
CA GLU A 57 10.66 0.22 0.83
C GLU A 57 10.56 0.43 -0.68
N ARG A 58 10.58 -0.65 -1.47
CA ARG A 58 10.43 -0.57 -2.94
C ARG A 58 9.07 0.02 -3.34
N CYS A 59 8.01 -0.32 -2.63
CA CYS A 59 6.68 0.23 -2.89
C CYS A 59 6.61 1.73 -2.59
N LEU A 60 7.18 2.17 -1.47
CA LEU A 60 7.24 3.58 -1.10
C LEU A 60 8.07 4.39 -2.11
N GLU A 61 9.21 3.86 -2.53
CA GLU A 61 10.05 4.49 -3.55
C GLU A 61 9.31 4.63 -4.89
N ALA A 62 8.58 3.59 -5.32
CA ALA A 62 7.78 3.64 -6.54
C ALA A 62 6.66 4.69 -6.46
N LEU A 63 6.02 4.86 -5.30
CA LEU A 63 5.00 5.88 -5.06
C LEU A 63 5.56 7.30 -5.07
N ASP A 64 6.79 7.48 -4.59
CA ASP A 64 7.44 8.79 -4.56
C ASP A 64 7.90 9.21 -5.96
N ARG A 65 8.47 8.28 -6.74
CA ARG A 65 8.82 8.51 -8.16
C ARG A 65 7.61 8.88 -9.04
N ARG A 66 6.39 8.50 -8.64
CA ARG A 66 5.13 8.80 -9.36
C ARG A 66 4.51 10.14 -8.98
N ARG A 67 5.01 10.82 -7.93
CA ARG A 67 4.69 12.23 -7.65
C ARG A 67 5.41 13.10 -8.70
N VAL A 68 4.82 13.24 -9.88
CA VAL A 68 5.23 14.25 -10.86
C VAL A 68 5.11 15.62 -10.18
N PRO A 69 6.11 16.52 -10.28
CA PRO A 69 6.01 17.85 -9.68
C PRO A 69 4.77 18.55 -10.25
N VAL A 70 3.88 19.00 -9.38
CA VAL A 70 2.84 19.95 -9.75
C VAL A 70 3.57 21.20 -10.22
N HIS A 71 3.65 21.39 -11.54
CA HIS A 71 4.08 22.66 -12.09
C HIS A 71 3.08 23.71 -11.61
N ALA A 72 3.53 24.54 -10.66
CA ALA A 72 2.87 25.77 -10.28
C ALA A 72 2.65 26.59 -11.57
N ARG A 73 1.39 26.89 -11.85
CA ARG A 73 1.01 27.91 -12.83
C ARG A 73 1.30 29.28 -12.29
#